data_AF-A0A7J9FWM9-F1
#
_entry.id   AF-A0A7J9FWM9-F1
#
_cell.length_a   1.000
_cell.length_b   1.000
_cell.length_c   1.000
_cell.angle_alpha   90.00
_cell.angle_beta   90.00
_cell.angle_gamma   90.00
#
_symmetry.space_group_name_H-M   'P 1'
#
loop_
_entity.id
_entity.type
_entity.pdbx_description
1 polymer ?
#
loop_
_entity_poly.entity_id
_entity_poly.type
_entity_poly.pdbx_seq_one_letter_code
_entity_poly.pdbx_strand_id
1 'polypeptide(L)'
;MPGLTCNACNREFLDEAERKLHYKSDWHRYNLKRKVAGVPGVTEALFLARQAALAEEKDKQNETPMLYSCGLCDKGYRSSKAYSQHLKSRAHIAQASQHPEEEKAAIIKPFIRRAVNKPPQPRDTNDEESDDDWVEVDPDEDLAS
;
A
#
# COMPACT_ATOMS: atom_id res chain seq x y z
N MET A 1 -18.75 17.58 34.16
CA MET A 1 -18.34 16.29 33.58
C MET A 1 -17.08 16.55 32.76
N PRO A 2 -15.87 16.21 33.26
CA PRO A 2 -14.64 16.43 32.50
C PRO A 2 -14.70 15.66 31.18
N GLY A 3 -14.42 16.36 30.08
CA GLY A 3 -14.74 15.97 28.71
C GLY A 3 -14.13 14.64 28.29
N LEU A 4 -14.98 13.72 27.87
CA LEU A 4 -14.64 12.52 27.12
C LEU A 4 -14.35 12.91 25.67
N THR A 5 -13.37 13.79 25.43
CA THR A 5 -13.07 14.33 24.10
C THR A 5 -11.59 14.20 23.76
N CYS A 6 -11.26 14.04 22.47
CA CYS A 6 -9.89 14.08 21.98
C CYS A 6 -9.67 15.32 21.10
N ASN A 7 -8.80 16.23 21.54
CA ASN A 7 -8.49 17.47 20.82
C ASN A 7 -7.66 17.25 19.54
N ALA A 8 -6.91 16.15 19.44
CA ALA A 8 -6.16 15.84 18.22
C ALA A 8 -7.05 15.32 17.08
N CYS A 9 -8.21 14.77 17.46
CA CYS A 9 -9.12 14.09 16.54
C CYS A 9 -10.50 14.77 16.45
N ASN A 10 -10.72 15.83 17.23
CA ASN A 10 -11.97 16.57 17.36
C ASN A 10 -13.20 15.65 17.52
N ARG A 11 -13.05 14.59 18.33
CA ARG A 11 -14.10 13.60 18.59
C ARG A 11 -14.49 13.59 20.06
N GLU A 12 -15.79 13.48 20.28
CA GLU A 12 -16.40 13.21 21.57
C GLU A 12 -16.72 11.72 21.71
N PHE A 13 -16.60 11.22 22.94
CA PHE A 13 -16.87 9.84 23.34
C PHE A 13 -18.01 9.84 24.35
N LEU A 14 -18.78 8.76 24.33
CA LEU A 14 -19.87 8.55 25.28
C LEU A 14 -19.33 7.94 26.58
N ASP A 15 -18.34 7.06 26.46
CA ASP A 15 -17.78 6.29 27.56
C ASP A 15 -16.26 6.37 27.66
N GLU A 16 -15.74 6.16 28.88
CA GLU A 16 -14.30 6.07 29.15
C GLU A 16 -13.63 4.91 28.39
N ALA A 17 -14.37 3.82 28.18
CA ALA A 17 -13.90 2.66 27.42
C ALA A 17 -13.64 3.01 25.95
N GLU A 18 -14.55 3.77 25.31
CA GLU A 18 -14.38 4.25 23.95
C GLU A 18 -13.19 5.19 23.84
N ARG A 19 -13.02 6.09 24.81
CA ARG A 19 -11.87 6.98 24.89
C ARG A 19 -10.56 6.18 24.93
N LYS A 20 -10.46 5.19 25.82
CA LYS A 20 -9.27 4.33 25.93
C LYS A 20 -9.00 3.54 24.64
N LEU A 21 -10.04 3.04 23.98
CA LEU A 21 -9.91 2.34 22.70
C LEU A 21 -9.42 3.30 21.61
N HIS A 22 -9.95 4.52 21.57
CA HIS A 22 -9.53 5.54 20.62
C HIS A 22 -8.05 5.89 20.74
N TYR A 23 -7.51 6.11 21.95
CA TYR A 23 -6.08 6.41 22.12
C TYR A 23 -5.15 5.28 21.64
N LYS A 24 -5.65 4.04 21.56
CA LYS A 24 -4.92 2.88 21.00
C LYS A 24 -5.14 2.69 19.50
N SER A 25 -6.12 3.39 18.91
CA SER A 25 -6.46 3.26 17.50
C SER A 25 -5.42 3.90 16.58
N ASP A 26 -5.32 3.37 15.37
CA ASP A 26 -4.42 3.93 14.35
C ASP A 26 -4.86 5.30 13.85
N TRP A 27 -6.16 5.61 13.92
CA TRP A 27 -6.67 6.94 13.60
C TRP A 27 -6.11 8.01 14.54
N HIS A 28 -6.08 7.74 15.85
CA HIS A 28 -5.50 8.65 16.84
C HIS A 28 -4.00 8.87 16.59
N ARG A 29 -3.25 7.78 16.41
CA ARG A 29 -1.81 7.83 16.11
C ARG A 29 -1.52 8.62 14.83
N TYR A 30 -2.33 8.41 13.79
CA TYR A 30 -2.21 9.12 12.52
C TYR A 30 -2.46 10.63 12.69
N ASN A 31 -3.51 11.02 13.40
CA ASN A 31 -3.81 12.43 13.66
C ASN A 31 -2.76 13.08 14.57
N LEU A 32 -2.22 12.35 15.55
CA LEU A 32 -1.14 12.84 16.41
C LEU A 32 0.12 13.16 15.57
N LYS A 33 0.52 12.25 14.66
CA LYS A 33 1.65 12.50 13.74
C LYS A 33 1.42 13.73 12.87
N ARG A 34 0.21 13.92 12.34
CA ARG A 34 -0.13 15.12 11.57
C ARG A 34 -0.01 16.39 12.39
N LYS A 35 -0.53 16.36 13.63
CA LYS A 35 -0.47 17.50 14.56
C LYS A 35 0.97 17.87 14.92
N VAL A 36 1.83 16.87 15.16
CA VAL A 36 3.27 17.09 15.38
C VAL A 36 3.93 17.72 14.15
N ALA A 37 3.52 17.33 12.95
CA ALA A 37 3.97 17.95 11.69
C ALA A 37 3.32 19.33 11.40
N GLY A 38 2.57 19.91 12.34
CA GLY A 38 1.89 21.20 12.16
C GLY A 38 0.69 21.17 11.21
N VAL A 39 0.23 19.97 10.81
CA VAL A 39 -0.89 19.78 9.89
C VAL A 39 -2.14 19.39 10.69
N PRO A 40 -3.33 19.95 10.40
CA PRO A 40 -4.55 19.54 11.06
C PRO A 40 -4.84 18.04 10.89
N GLY A 41 -5.34 17.42 11.95
CA GLY A 41 -5.85 16.06 11.94
C GLY A 41 -7.04 15.92 10.99
N VAL A 42 -7.36 14.68 10.60
CA VAL A 42 -8.49 14.38 9.73
C VAL A 42 -9.63 13.73 10.51
N THR A 43 -10.84 13.87 10.00
CA THR A 43 -12.02 13.18 10.55
C THR A 43 -11.91 11.67 10.32
N GLU A 44 -12.65 10.90 11.11
CA GLU A 44 -12.69 9.44 11.00
C GLU A 44 -13.14 8.98 9.61
N ALA A 45 -14.14 9.65 9.02
CA ALA A 45 -14.61 9.39 7.67
C ALA A 45 -13.50 9.55 6.60
N LEU A 46 -12.71 10.62 6.70
CA LEU A 46 -11.57 10.86 5.79
C LEU A 46 -10.46 9.82 5.97
N PHE A 47 -10.20 9.41 7.21
CA PHE A 47 -9.22 8.37 7.50
C PHE A 47 -9.63 7.02 6.92
N LEU A 48 -10.90 6.62 7.08
CA LEU A 48 -11.45 5.40 6.50
C LEU A 48 -11.45 5.45 4.97
N ALA A 49 -11.87 6.56 4.36
CA ALA A 49 -11.83 6.74 2.91
C ALA A 49 -10.40 6.60 2.36
N ARG A 50 -9.40 7.15 3.07
CA ARG A 50 -8.00 7.00 2.69
C ARG A 50 -7.52 5.54 2.78
N GLN A 51 -7.89 4.83 3.85
CA GLN A 51 -7.53 3.41 3.99
C GLN A 51 -8.18 2.56 2.89
N ALA A 52 -9.45 2.81 2.57
CA ALA A 52 -10.14 2.13 1.49
C ALA A 52 -9.46 2.38 0.13
N ALA A 53 -9.10 3.64 -0.18
CA ALA A 53 -8.39 3.97 -1.41
C ALA A 53 -7.03 3.24 -1.51
N LEU A 54 -6.26 3.19 -0.42
CA LEU A 54 -4.99 2.46 -0.39
C LEU A 54 -5.16 0.94 -0.55
N ALA A 55 -6.24 0.37 0.00
CA ALA A 55 -6.58 -1.03 -0.19
C ALA A 55 -6.93 -1.32 -1.66
N GLU A 56 -7.77 -0.50 -2.29
CA GLU A 56 -8.12 -0.64 -3.71
C GLU A 56 -6.90 -0.51 -4.63
N GLU A 57 -5.99 0.42 -4.34
CA GLU A 57 -4.74 0.57 -5.08
C GLU A 57 -3.85 -0.67 -4.95
N LYS A 58 -3.76 -1.24 -3.75
CA LYS A 58 -3.00 -2.46 -3.50
C LYS A 58 -3.63 -3.66 -4.22
N ASP A 59 -4.96 -3.74 -4.25
CA ASP A 59 -5.67 -4.81 -4.96
C ASP A 59 -5.42 -4.71 -6.47
N LYS A 60 -5.53 -3.51 -7.06
CA LYS A 60 -5.18 -3.25 -8.46
C LYS A 60 -3.72 -3.58 -8.79
N GLN A 61 -2.79 -3.34 -7.86
CA GLN A 61 -1.39 -3.72 -8.04
C GLN A 61 -1.16 -5.24 -7.95
N ASN A 62 -1.95 -5.93 -7.12
CA ASN A 62 -1.89 -7.38 -6.93
C ASN A 62 -2.69 -8.17 -7.96
N GLU A 63 -3.52 -7.52 -8.78
CA GLU A 63 -4.10 -8.16 -9.96
C GLU A 63 -2.97 -8.69 -10.85
N THR A 64 -2.82 -10.02 -10.85
CA THR A 64 -1.80 -10.69 -11.64
C THR A 64 -2.06 -10.38 -13.11
N PRO A 65 -1.15 -9.68 -13.81
CA PRO A 65 -1.38 -9.35 -15.22
C PRO A 65 -1.61 -10.65 -15.99
N MET A 66 -2.67 -10.75 -16.78
CA MET A 66 -2.92 -11.97 -17.54
C MET A 66 -1.94 -12.06 -18.73
N LEU A 67 -1.37 -13.25 -18.95
CA LEU A 67 -0.62 -13.55 -20.17
C LEU A 67 -1.50 -14.34 -21.13
N TYR A 68 -1.65 -13.83 -22.35
CA TYR A 68 -2.33 -14.50 -23.44
C TYR A 68 -1.28 -15.21 -24.30
N SER A 69 -1.31 -16.53 -24.40
CA SER A 69 -0.38 -17.26 -25.29
C SER A 69 -1.09 -17.88 -26.48
N CYS A 70 -0.44 -17.83 -27.65
CA CYS A 70 -0.88 -18.54 -28.84
C CYS A 70 -0.29 -19.96 -28.83
N GLY A 71 -1.15 -20.99 -28.81
CA GLY A 71 -0.70 -22.38 -28.87
C GLY A 71 0.01 -22.76 -30.18
N LEU A 72 -0.31 -22.08 -31.30
CA LEU A 72 0.31 -22.36 -32.61
C LEU A 72 1.67 -21.70 -32.81
N CYS A 73 1.96 -20.65 -32.05
CA CYS A 73 3.17 -19.85 -32.22
C CYS A 73 4.05 -19.80 -30.99
N ASP A 74 3.61 -20.39 -29.87
CA ASP A 74 4.21 -20.32 -28.54
C ASP A 74 4.59 -18.90 -28.08
N LYS A 75 3.90 -17.89 -28.62
CA LYS A 75 4.13 -16.47 -28.32
C LYS A 75 3.17 -16.00 -27.23
N GLY A 76 3.72 -15.38 -26.18
CA GLY A 76 2.98 -14.77 -25.08
C GLY A 76 2.81 -13.26 -25.24
N TYR A 77 1.64 -12.75 -24.88
CA TYR A 77 1.23 -11.35 -25.02
C TYR A 77 0.64 -10.85 -23.70
N ARG A 78 1.05 -9.65 -23.28
CA ARG A 78 0.61 -9.02 -22.02
C ARG A 78 -0.74 -8.30 -22.11
N SER A 79 -1.43 -8.39 -23.24
CA SER A 79 -2.71 -7.75 -23.47
C SER A 79 -3.53 -8.55 -24.48
N SER A 80 -4.83 -8.64 -24.23
CA SER A 80 -5.81 -9.22 -25.17
C SER A 80 -5.72 -8.57 -26.55
N LYS A 81 -5.51 -7.25 -26.61
CA LYS A 81 -5.41 -6.52 -27.87
C LYS A 81 -4.20 -6.95 -28.70
N ALA A 82 -3.03 -7.09 -28.08
CA ALA A 82 -1.82 -7.56 -28.75
C ALA A 82 -1.98 -9.01 -29.24
N TYR A 83 -2.60 -9.87 -28.43
CA TYR A 83 -2.95 -11.23 -28.85
C TYR A 83 -3.90 -11.25 -30.06
N SER A 84 -4.96 -10.44 -30.04
CA SER A 84 -5.91 -10.33 -31.16
C SER A 84 -5.25 -9.82 -32.44
N GLN A 85 -4.28 -8.90 -32.31
CA GLN A 85 -3.52 -8.39 -33.45
C GLN A 85 -2.59 -9.47 -34.00
N HIS A 86 -1.98 -10.28 -33.13
CA HIS A 86 -1.20 -11.43 -33.55
C HIS A 86 -2.03 -12.44 -34.37
N LEU A 87 -3.25 -12.77 -33.93
CA LEU A 87 -4.14 -13.69 -34.67
C LEU A 87 -4.48 -13.18 -36.08
N LYS A 88 -4.52 -11.85 -36.27
CA LYS A 88 -4.77 -11.23 -37.59
C LYS A 88 -3.50 -11.03 -38.42
N SER A 89 -2.33 -11.34 -37.88
CA SER A 89 -1.06 -11.12 -38.59
C SER A 89 -0.87 -12.16 -39.69
N ARG A 90 -0.25 -11.73 -40.81
CA ARG A 90 0.05 -12.62 -41.94
C ARG A 90 0.88 -13.85 -41.52
N ALA A 91 1.78 -13.67 -40.55
CA ALA A 91 2.60 -14.75 -40.00
C ALA A 91 1.75 -15.82 -39.31
N HIS A 92 0.81 -15.42 -38.46
CA HIS A 92 -0.11 -16.37 -37.82
C HIS A 92 -1.00 -17.07 -38.84
N ILE A 93 -1.59 -16.31 -39.78
CA ILE A 93 -2.48 -16.87 -40.82
C ILE A 93 -1.76 -17.90 -41.69
N ALA A 94 -0.51 -17.64 -42.07
CA ALA A 94 0.30 -18.58 -42.84
C ALA A 94 0.55 -19.89 -42.06
N GLN A 95 0.88 -19.82 -40.77
CA GLN A 95 1.08 -21.00 -39.94
C GLN A 95 -0.24 -21.74 -39.66
N ALA A 96 -1.32 -21.01 -39.40
CA ALA A 96 -2.66 -21.58 -39.16
C ALA A 96 -3.20 -22.32 -40.39
N SER A 97 -2.90 -21.82 -41.61
CA SER A 97 -3.31 -22.49 -42.84
C SER A 97 -2.60 -23.83 -43.09
N GLN A 98 -1.45 -24.06 -42.45
CA GLN A 98 -0.68 -25.31 -42.57
C GLN A 98 -1.08 -26.35 -41.53
N HIS A 99 -1.65 -25.92 -40.40
CA HIS A 99 -2.09 -26.77 -39.29
C HIS A 99 -3.53 -26.39 -38.85
N PRO A 100 -4.55 -26.70 -39.67
CA PRO A 100 -5.94 -26.31 -39.41
C PRO A 100 -6.57 -27.07 -38.23
N GLU A 101 -6.02 -28.22 -37.83
CA GLU A 101 -6.56 -29.07 -36.77
C GLU A 101 -6.17 -28.66 -35.33
N GLU A 102 -5.23 -27.72 -35.16
CA GLU A 102 -4.86 -27.14 -33.85
C GLU A 102 -5.47 -25.74 -33.62
N GLU A 103 -6.59 -25.45 -34.29
CA GLU A 103 -7.26 -24.18 -34.13
C GLU A 103 -7.92 -24.03 -32.74
N LYS A 104 -7.50 -22.95 -32.06
CA LYS A 104 -8.21 -22.25 -30.97
C LYS A 104 -8.06 -22.83 -29.58
N ALA A 105 -6.88 -22.60 -28.99
CA ALA A 105 -6.85 -22.30 -27.57
C ALA A 105 -6.01 -21.04 -27.33
N ALA A 106 -6.68 -19.92 -27.06
CA ALA A 106 -6.06 -18.84 -26.31
C ALA A 106 -5.81 -19.39 -24.90
N ILE A 107 -4.57 -19.79 -24.62
CA ILE A 107 -4.21 -20.25 -23.28
C ILE A 107 -4.01 -18.98 -22.44
N ILE A 108 -5.05 -18.63 -21.68
CA ILE A 108 -4.98 -17.53 -20.71
C ILE A 108 -4.46 -18.11 -19.41
N LYS A 109 -3.24 -17.74 -19.04
CA LYS A 109 -2.64 -18.14 -17.76
C LYS A 109 -2.37 -16.88 -16.93
N PRO A 110 -2.61 -16.92 -15.60
CA PRO A 110 -2.16 -15.83 -14.73
C PRO A 110 -0.64 -15.72 -14.85
N PHE A 111 -0.14 -14.54 -15.23
CA PHE A 111 1.28 -14.30 -15.24
C PHE A 111 1.71 -14.10 -13.80
N ILE A 112 2.35 -15.12 -13.22
CA ILE A 112 3.09 -14.92 -11.99
C ILE A 112 4.22 -13.97 -12.37
N ARG A 113 4.13 -12.72 -11.92
CA ARG A 113 5.27 -11.81 -11.97
C ARG A 113 6.36 -12.52 -11.18
N ARG A 114 7.32 -13.15 -11.88
CA ARG A 114 8.57 -13.56 -11.25
C ARG A 114 9.10 -12.29 -10.63
N ALA A 115 9.13 -12.24 -9.30
CA ALA A 115 9.82 -11.18 -8.59
C ALA A 115 11.23 -11.19 -9.16
N VAL A 116 11.53 -10.25 -10.07
CA VAL A 116 12.91 -9.90 -10.35
C VAL A 116 13.41 -9.54 -8.96
N ASN A 117 14.33 -10.33 -8.43
CA ASN A 117 15.03 -10.03 -7.20
C ASN A 117 15.65 -8.65 -7.40
N LYS A 118 14.91 -7.61 -7.01
CA LYS A 118 15.48 -6.28 -6.86
C LYS A 118 16.49 -6.46 -5.74
N PRO A 119 17.79 -6.19 -5.97
CA PRO A 119 18.76 -6.18 -4.90
C PRO A 119 18.18 -5.34 -3.76
N PRO A 120 18.33 -5.77 -2.49
CA PRO A 120 17.83 -5.00 -1.37
C PRO A 120 18.35 -3.57 -1.52
N GLN A 121 17.42 -2.62 -1.61
CA GLN A 121 17.73 -1.21 -1.37
C GLN A 121 18.42 -1.19 0.00
N PRO A 122 19.58 -0.51 0.15
CA PRO A 122 20.16 -0.32 1.47
C PRO A 122 19.07 0.28 2.35
N ARG A 123 18.81 -0.43 3.45
CA ARG A 123 17.98 0.04 4.54
C ARG A 123 18.80 1.18 5.12
N ASP A 124 18.31 2.41 5.03
CA ASP A 124 18.81 3.49 5.88
C ASP A 124 18.52 3.06 7.32
N THR A 125 19.48 2.37 7.91
CA THR A 125 19.64 2.27 9.36
C THR A 125 20.05 3.65 9.83
N ASN A 126 19.07 4.52 10.04
CA ASN A 126 19.22 5.56 11.04
C ASN A 126 18.58 5.04 12.33
N ASP A 127 19.21 3.99 12.87
CA ASP A 127 19.24 3.71 14.30
C ASP A 127 20.20 4.73 14.91
N GLU A 128 19.70 5.93 15.19
CA GLU A 128 20.24 6.71 16.31
C GLU A 128 19.24 6.56 17.44
N GLU A 129 19.49 5.51 18.23
CA GLU A 129 19.09 5.38 19.61
C GLU A 129 19.69 6.58 20.37
N SER A 130 18.95 7.70 20.41
CA SER A 130 19.20 8.78 21.35
C SER A 130 18.57 8.37 22.68
N ASP A 131 19.37 7.68 23.48
CA ASP A 131 19.13 7.47 24.91
C ASP A 131 19.32 8.84 25.59
N ASP A 132 18.26 9.65 25.62
CA ASP A 132 18.19 10.88 26.38
C ASP A 132 18.15 10.54 27.88
N ASP A 133 19.34 10.33 28.45
CA ASP A 133 19.64 10.27 29.89
C ASP A 133 19.29 11.63 30.52
N TRP A 134 18.10 11.71 31.11
CA TRP A 134 17.66 12.87 31.87
C TRP A 134 18.43 12.94 33.19
N VAL A 135 19.48 13.77 33.25
CA VAL A 135 20.07 14.17 34.53
C VAL A 135 19.13 15.14 35.25
N GLU A 136 18.58 14.69 36.39
CA GLU A 136 17.91 15.54 37.36
C GLU A 136 18.92 16.57 37.89
N VAL A 137 18.76 17.84 37.51
CA VAL A 137 19.45 18.95 38.16
C VAL A 137 18.58 19.37 39.34
N ASP A 138 19.05 19.07 40.55
CA ASP A 138 18.49 19.59 41.80
C ASP A 138 18.54 21.14 41.78
N PRO A 139 17.42 21.86 42.04
CA PRO A 139 17.36 23.32 41.89
C PRO A 139 17.99 24.14 43.03
N ASP A 140 18.71 23.54 43.98
CA ASP A 140 19.01 24.20 45.26
C ASP A 140 20.51 24.36 45.55
N GLU A 141 21.31 24.92 44.63
CA GLU A 141 22.58 25.60 44.98
C GLU A 141 22.91 26.68 43.93
N ASP A 142 22.57 27.96 44.19
CA ASP A 142 23.47 29.13 44.12
C ASP A 142 22.70 30.46 44.35
N LEU A 143 22.32 30.74 45.59
CA LEU A 143 22.11 32.11 46.05
C LEU A 143 23.00 32.34 47.28
N ALA A 144 24.30 32.33 47.02
CA ALA A 144 25.29 32.94 47.89
C ALA A 144 25.85 34.20 47.21
N SER A 145 25.25 35.35 47.54
CA SER A 145 25.91 36.65 47.55
C SER A 145 25.25 37.55 48.59
#